data_AF-A0A4V3XD18-F1
#
_entry.id   AF-A0A4V3XD18-F1
#
_cell.length_a   1.000
_cell.length_b   1.000
_cell.length_c   1.000
_cell.angle_alpha   90.00
_cell.angle_beta   90.00
_cell.angle_gamma   90.00
#
_symmetry.space_group_name_H-M   'P 1'
#
loop_
_entity.id
_entity.type
_entity.pdbx_description
1 polymer ?
#
loop_
_entity_poly.entity_id
_entity_poly.type
_entity_poly.pdbx_seq_one_letter_code
_entity_poly.pdbx_strand_id
1 'polypeptide(L)'
;MTTIPATWFHGDGRNGENPGNFIKQVEQGFTEKTTDAHKIEKVGQFFKSGSPAESWYDTDLITTATTTWKDFKVAYFKKWPKLKPVVKTRAEKIITLQAHRLTEAEVAKKVENDGVEEWAYVRWVNRAQILASAVPDTDGMLIEGVRKDLPRSVASLVTGSYATWTDFCDAIRQIRPDNLTRAQESDAHLAAVEKELRRPLPPRSSSPTTTIRRMMDRTSLSTPRSLFNAIPFAAQVPTQIGNTFQGRIPQPATQRGRPSNAER
;
A
#
# COMPACT_ATOMS: atom_id res chain seq x y z
N MET A 1 17.30 -14.76 34.85
CA MET A 1 16.00 -15.45 35.03
C MET A 1 14.94 -14.54 34.44
N THR A 2 14.44 -14.85 33.25
CA THR A 2 13.48 -14.00 32.54
C THR A 2 12.08 -14.35 33.01
N THR A 3 11.55 -13.57 33.95
CA THR A 3 10.18 -13.71 34.45
C THR A 3 9.22 -13.36 33.31
N ILE A 4 8.62 -14.38 32.70
CA ILE A 4 7.54 -14.18 31.72
C ILE A 4 6.39 -13.53 32.50
N PRO A 5 5.94 -12.31 32.15
CA PRO A 5 4.81 -11.71 32.85
C PRO A 5 3.60 -12.64 32.67
N ALA A 6 3.06 -13.14 33.79
CA ALA A 6 1.87 -13.96 33.79
C ALA A 6 0.69 -13.10 33.29
N THR A 7 0.35 -13.26 32.02
CA THR A 7 -0.89 -12.72 31.45
C THR A 7 -2.05 -13.55 31.98
N TRP A 8 -2.67 -13.04 33.05
CA TRP A 8 -3.90 -13.58 33.60
C TRP A 8 -4.99 -13.65 32.52
N PHE A 9 -5.75 -14.75 32.50
CA PHE A 9 -6.88 -14.93 31.59
C PHE A 9 -8.20 -14.65 32.32
N HIS A 10 -9.00 -13.78 31.75
CA HIS A 10 -10.26 -13.28 32.29
C HIS A 10 -11.46 -13.94 31.63
N GLY A 11 -11.37 -14.28 30.34
CA GLY A 11 -12.43 -14.98 29.62
C GLY A 11 -13.69 -14.14 29.37
N ASP A 12 -13.58 -12.81 29.44
CA ASP A 12 -14.68 -11.85 29.23
C ASP A 12 -14.66 -11.20 27.83
N GLY A 13 -13.74 -11.63 26.96
CA GLY A 13 -13.66 -11.15 25.58
C GLY A 13 -12.97 -9.79 25.43
N ARG A 14 -12.21 -9.36 26.44
CA ARG A 14 -11.41 -8.13 26.37
C ARG A 14 -10.38 -8.15 25.24
N ASN A 15 -10.02 -6.95 24.78
CA ASN A 15 -9.00 -6.77 23.75
C ASN A 15 -7.64 -7.31 24.20
N GLY A 16 -6.95 -8.03 23.30
CA GLY A 16 -5.62 -8.61 23.56
C GLY A 16 -5.64 -10.01 24.16
N GLU A 17 -6.80 -10.54 24.53
CA GLU A 17 -6.95 -11.90 25.04
C GLU A 17 -7.22 -12.90 23.91
N ASN A 18 -6.32 -13.87 23.71
CA ASN A 18 -6.50 -14.95 22.73
C ASN A 18 -6.53 -16.31 23.46
N PRO A 19 -7.71 -16.97 23.53
CA PRO A 19 -7.86 -18.25 24.22
C PRO A 19 -6.89 -19.35 23.76
N GLY A 20 -6.54 -19.35 22.47
CA GLY A 20 -5.61 -20.30 21.89
C GLY A 20 -4.15 -20.03 22.24
N ASN A 21 -3.74 -18.76 22.30
CA ASN A 21 -2.38 -18.39 22.71
C ASN A 21 -2.18 -18.64 24.21
N PHE A 22 -3.20 -18.33 25.02
CA PHE A 22 -3.19 -18.60 26.45
C PHE A 22 -2.90 -20.08 26.77
N ILE A 23 -3.67 -21.01 26.21
CA ILE A 23 -3.46 -22.45 26.45
C ILE A 23 -2.06 -22.89 26.02
N LYS A 24 -1.55 -22.41 24.88
CA LYS A 24 -0.19 -22.72 24.44
C LYS A 24 0.87 -22.20 25.41
N GLN A 25 0.68 -21.00 25.95
CA GLN A 25 1.60 -20.41 26.94
C GLN A 25 1.62 -21.22 28.23
N VAL A 26 0.47 -21.69 28.71
CA VAL A 26 0.39 -22.57 29.88
C VAL A 26 1.02 -23.95 29.58
N GLU A 27 0.76 -24.50 28.39
CA GLU A 27 1.32 -25.79 27.94
C GLU A 27 2.86 -25.77 27.84
N GLN A 28 3.49 -24.63 27.52
CA GLN A 28 4.95 -24.49 27.54
C GLN A 28 5.56 -24.75 28.92
N GLY A 29 4.79 -24.55 29.99
CA GLY A 29 5.21 -24.81 31.36
C GLY A 29 5.01 -26.24 31.83
N PHE A 30 4.57 -27.16 30.95
CA PHE A 30 4.39 -28.57 31.26
C PHE A 30 5.63 -29.38 30.84
N THR A 31 5.91 -30.42 31.61
CA THR A 31 6.92 -31.45 31.30
C THR A 31 6.23 -32.78 31.01
N GLU A 32 6.95 -33.75 30.44
CA GLU A 32 6.44 -35.10 30.20
C GLU A 32 5.90 -35.79 31.47
N LYS A 33 6.40 -35.40 32.64
CA LYS A 33 5.99 -35.95 33.95
C LYS A 33 4.75 -35.25 34.53
N THR A 34 4.26 -34.19 33.89
CA THR A 34 3.13 -33.42 34.41
C THR A 34 1.84 -34.22 34.20
N THR A 35 1.21 -34.62 35.30
CA THR A 35 -0.06 -35.37 35.26
C THR A 35 -1.19 -34.48 34.77
N ASP A 36 -2.23 -35.08 34.20
CA ASP A 36 -3.37 -34.31 33.68
C ASP A 36 -4.10 -33.53 34.78
N ALA A 37 -4.21 -34.09 35.98
CA ALA A 37 -4.74 -33.38 37.15
C ALA A 37 -3.93 -32.10 37.45
N HIS A 38 -2.60 -32.19 37.42
CA HIS A 38 -1.75 -31.03 37.68
C HIS A 38 -1.77 -30.02 36.52
N LYS A 39 -1.97 -30.45 35.27
CA LYS A 39 -2.17 -29.52 34.15
C LYS A 39 -3.45 -28.70 34.32
N ILE A 40 -4.54 -29.36 34.72
CA ILE A 40 -5.85 -28.72 34.96
C ILE A 40 -5.76 -27.75 36.15
N GLU A 41 -5.14 -28.17 37.25
CA GLU A 41 -4.89 -27.30 38.40
C GLU A 41 -4.05 -26.08 38.01
N LYS A 42 -2.95 -26.31 37.30
CA LYS A 42 -2.02 -25.25 36.90
C LYS A 42 -2.65 -24.23 35.97
N VAL A 43 -3.50 -24.64 35.01
CA VAL A 43 -4.21 -23.67 34.16
C VAL A 43 -5.22 -22.83 34.95
N GLY A 44 -5.88 -23.42 35.96
CA GLY A 44 -6.76 -22.69 36.88
C GLY A 44 -6.03 -21.53 37.58
N GLN A 45 -4.78 -21.74 37.97
CA GLN A 45 -3.94 -20.69 38.59
C GLN A 45 -3.64 -19.50 37.66
N PHE A 46 -3.86 -19.62 36.35
CA PHE A 46 -3.69 -18.50 35.42
C PHE A 46 -5.01 -17.78 35.11
N PHE A 47 -6.13 -18.23 35.66
CA PHE A 47 -7.38 -17.49 35.60
C PHE A 47 -7.36 -16.34 36.62
N LYS A 48 -7.84 -15.17 36.19
CA LYS A 48 -7.85 -14.00 37.06
C LYS A 48 -8.91 -14.17 38.14
N SER A 49 -8.56 -13.83 39.38
CA SER A 49 -9.54 -13.79 40.46
C SER A 49 -10.72 -12.87 40.19
N GLY A 50 -11.94 -13.36 40.44
CA GLY A 50 -13.20 -12.69 40.19
C GLY A 50 -13.58 -12.59 38.70
N SER A 51 -12.89 -13.32 37.82
CA SER A 51 -13.19 -13.30 36.39
C SER A 51 -14.18 -14.38 35.97
N PRO A 52 -14.85 -14.20 34.81
CA PRO A 52 -15.68 -15.25 34.22
C PRO A 52 -14.93 -16.56 33.98
N ALA A 53 -13.61 -16.51 33.73
CA ALA A 53 -12.80 -17.69 33.55
C ALA A 53 -12.59 -18.50 34.84
N GLU A 54 -12.30 -17.82 35.95
CA GLU A 54 -12.20 -18.46 37.27
C GLU A 54 -13.56 -19.03 37.69
N SER A 55 -14.64 -18.25 37.53
CA SER A 55 -15.99 -18.74 37.83
C SER A 55 -16.35 -19.98 37.02
N TRP A 56 -16.03 -20.02 35.72
CA TRP A 56 -16.24 -21.20 34.89
C TRP A 56 -15.40 -22.40 35.35
N TYR A 57 -14.14 -22.17 35.75
CA TYR A 57 -13.26 -23.22 36.24
C TYR A 57 -13.77 -23.82 37.56
N ASP A 58 -14.26 -22.99 38.48
CA ASP A 58 -14.72 -23.44 39.79
C ASP A 58 -16.12 -24.08 39.75
N THR A 59 -16.98 -23.65 38.83
CA THR A 59 -18.39 -24.08 38.81
C THR A 59 -18.69 -25.04 37.66
N ASP A 60 -18.45 -24.61 36.42
CA ASP A 60 -18.84 -25.36 35.22
C ASP A 60 -17.92 -26.56 34.99
N LEU A 61 -16.62 -26.44 35.25
CA LEU A 61 -15.66 -27.53 34.99
C LEU A 61 -15.90 -28.75 35.91
N ILE A 62 -16.21 -28.51 37.19
CA ILE A 62 -16.49 -29.55 38.18
C ILE A 62 -17.69 -30.41 37.75
N THR A 63 -18.72 -29.79 37.18
CA THR A 63 -19.91 -30.51 36.70
C THR A 63 -19.64 -31.40 35.49
N THR A 64 -18.61 -31.09 34.69
CA THR A 64 -18.25 -31.86 33.49
C THR A 64 -17.34 -33.07 33.72
N ALA A 65 -16.95 -33.37 34.97
CA ALA A 65 -16.08 -34.50 35.32
C ALA A 65 -14.81 -34.60 34.44
N THR A 66 -14.22 -33.44 34.15
CA THR A 66 -13.06 -33.33 33.26
C THR A 66 -11.81 -33.82 34.00
N THR A 67 -11.38 -35.06 33.73
CA THR A 67 -10.21 -35.68 34.40
C THR A 67 -8.96 -35.71 33.52
N THR A 68 -9.11 -35.55 32.20
CA THR A 68 -7.99 -35.53 31.26
C THR A 68 -7.75 -34.14 30.70
N TRP A 69 -6.49 -33.85 30.36
CA TRP A 69 -6.12 -32.57 29.73
C TRP A 69 -6.79 -32.40 28.36
N LYS A 70 -7.05 -33.51 27.67
CA LYS A 70 -7.76 -33.52 26.38
C LYS A 70 -9.20 -33.04 26.56
N ASP A 71 -9.91 -33.58 27.54
CA ASP A 71 -11.31 -33.22 27.80
C ASP A 71 -11.40 -31.77 28.29
N PHE A 72 -10.42 -31.33 29.08
CA PHE A 72 -10.32 -29.93 29.50
C PHE A 72 -10.25 -29.00 28.29
N LYS A 73 -9.38 -29.29 27.33
CA LYS A 73 -9.27 -28.46 26.11
C LYS A 73 -10.57 -28.45 25.31
N VAL A 74 -11.31 -29.56 25.28
CA VAL A 74 -12.62 -29.60 24.60
C VAL A 74 -13.62 -28.67 25.31
N ALA A 75 -13.76 -28.78 26.63
CA ALA A 75 -14.65 -27.92 27.42
C ALA A 75 -14.24 -26.44 27.33
N TYR A 76 -12.94 -26.17 27.43
CA TYR A 76 -12.36 -24.84 27.31
C TYR A 76 -12.66 -24.21 25.94
N PHE A 77 -12.37 -24.91 24.83
CA PHE A 77 -12.63 -24.35 23.49
C PHE A 77 -14.11 -24.34 23.10
N LYS A 78 -14.96 -25.07 23.83
CA LYS A 78 -16.42 -24.91 23.75
C LYS A 78 -16.88 -23.60 24.39
N LYS A 79 -16.29 -23.20 25.52
CA LYS A 79 -16.58 -21.93 26.21
C LYS A 79 -15.95 -20.73 25.52
N TRP A 80 -14.67 -20.85 25.14
CA TRP A 80 -13.90 -19.81 24.46
C TRP A 80 -13.36 -20.34 23.13
N PRO A 81 -14.12 -20.16 22.04
CA PRO A 81 -13.72 -20.61 20.72
C PRO A 81 -12.35 -20.07 20.29
N LYS A 82 -11.58 -20.89 19.58
CA LYS A 82 -10.33 -20.44 18.96
C LYS A 82 -10.66 -19.33 17.95
N LEU A 83 -9.96 -18.21 18.06
CA LEU A 83 -10.00 -17.16 17.05
C LEU A 83 -9.54 -17.77 15.72
N LYS A 84 -10.45 -17.81 14.75
CA LYS A 84 -10.10 -18.22 13.39
C LYS A 84 -9.38 -17.04 12.73
N PRO A 85 -8.18 -17.24 12.18
CA PRO A 85 -7.55 -16.17 11.42
C PRO A 85 -8.47 -15.85 10.23
N VAL A 86 -8.77 -14.56 10.05
CA VAL A 86 -9.43 -14.10 8.83
C VAL A 86 -8.43 -14.34 7.70
N VAL A 87 -8.72 -15.33 6.85
CA VAL A 87 -7.92 -15.59 5.66
C VAL A 87 -8.21 -14.47 4.68
N LYS A 88 -7.29 -13.49 4.60
CA LYS A 88 -7.38 -12.44 3.60
C LYS A 88 -7.52 -13.06 2.21
N THR A 89 -8.48 -12.57 1.45
CA THR A 89 -8.69 -12.93 0.05
C THR A 89 -7.47 -12.55 -0.78
N ARG A 90 -7.32 -13.14 -1.97
CA ARG A 90 -6.24 -12.78 -2.91
C ARG A 90 -6.25 -11.28 -3.22
N ALA A 91 -7.42 -10.69 -3.43
CA ALA A 91 -7.57 -9.27 -3.71
C ALA A 91 -7.06 -8.39 -2.57
N GLU A 92 -7.43 -8.69 -1.31
CA GLU A 92 -6.96 -7.95 -0.13
C GLU A 92 -5.45 -8.04 0.06
N LYS A 93 -4.85 -9.20 -0.26
CA LYS A 93 -3.40 -9.36 -0.22
C LYS A 93 -2.69 -8.53 -1.28
N ILE A 94 -3.23 -8.49 -2.51
CA ILE A 94 -2.71 -7.62 -3.58
C ILE A 94 -2.82 -6.15 -3.19
N ILE A 95 -3.96 -5.73 -2.63
CA ILE A 95 -4.15 -4.36 -2.12
C ILE A 95 -3.13 -4.06 -1.02
N THR A 96 -2.91 -4.99 -0.08
CA THR A 96 -1.91 -4.83 0.99
C THR A 96 -0.49 -4.68 0.41
N LEU A 97 -0.15 -5.44 -0.62
CA LEU A 97 1.15 -5.36 -1.31
C LEU A 97 1.33 -4.01 -2.01
N GLN A 98 0.33 -3.55 -2.76
CA GLN A 98 0.37 -2.27 -3.49
C GLN A 98 0.29 -1.04 -2.58
N ALA A 99 -0.28 -1.19 -1.38
CA ALA A 99 -0.31 -0.14 -0.36
C ALA A 99 1.03 -0.03 0.40
N HIS A 100 1.87 -1.08 0.38
CA HIS A 100 3.17 -1.09 1.06
C HIS A 100 4.20 -0.30 0.24
N ARG A 101 4.18 1.03 0.39
CA ARG A 101 4.99 1.97 -0.39
C ARG A 101 6.23 2.43 0.37
N LEU A 102 7.29 2.72 -0.38
CA LEU A 102 8.49 3.38 0.11
C LEU A 102 8.47 4.82 -0.39
N THR A 103 8.77 5.79 0.48
CA THR A 103 8.82 7.20 0.08
C THR A 103 10.24 7.68 -0.16
N GLU A 104 10.42 8.66 -1.05
CA GLU A 104 11.72 9.28 -1.36
C GLU A 104 12.44 9.80 -0.09
N ALA A 105 11.66 10.34 0.87
CA ALA A 105 12.20 10.86 2.12
C ALA A 105 12.66 9.77 3.11
N GLU A 106 12.26 8.51 2.90
CA GLU A 106 12.59 7.39 3.79
C GLU A 106 13.70 6.51 3.25
N VAL A 107 13.88 6.43 1.94
CA VAL A 107 14.75 5.43 1.29
C VAL A 107 16.15 5.37 1.89
N ALA A 108 16.81 6.52 2.05
CA ALA A 108 18.18 6.63 2.56
C ALA A 108 18.25 6.83 4.08
N LYS A 109 17.17 6.53 4.82
CA LYS A 109 17.19 6.56 6.29
C LYS A 109 17.56 5.21 6.86
N LYS A 110 18.26 5.24 7.98
CA LYS A 110 18.42 4.09 8.84
C LYS A 110 17.25 4.00 9.81
N VAL A 111 16.74 2.80 10.03
CA VAL A 111 15.60 2.52 10.88
C VAL A 111 15.97 1.36 11.80
N GLU A 112 15.68 1.52 13.08
CA GLU A 112 15.84 0.44 14.05
C GLU A 112 14.69 -0.57 13.91
N ASN A 113 15.04 -1.85 13.77
CA ASN A 113 14.10 -2.96 13.71
C ASN A 113 14.61 -4.08 14.61
N ASP A 114 13.85 -4.43 15.65
CA ASP A 114 14.21 -5.45 16.64
C ASP A 114 15.62 -5.29 17.26
N GLY A 115 16.03 -4.03 17.50
CA GLY A 115 17.35 -3.69 18.06
C GLY A 115 18.51 -3.73 17.05
N VAL A 116 18.22 -3.92 15.77
CA VAL A 116 19.19 -3.88 14.66
C VAL A 116 18.92 -2.67 13.78
N GLU A 117 19.95 -1.88 13.52
CA GLU A 117 19.87 -0.74 12.60
C GLU A 117 19.96 -1.25 11.15
N GLU A 118 18.88 -1.11 10.37
CA GLU A 118 18.84 -1.48 8.96
C GLU A 118 18.40 -0.30 8.08
N TRP A 119 18.77 -0.30 6.80
CA TRP A 119 18.31 0.72 5.86
C TRP A 119 16.81 0.56 5.56
N ALA A 120 16.07 1.67 5.47
CA ALA A 120 14.63 1.66 5.25
C ALA A 120 14.22 0.91 3.97
N TYR A 121 14.99 1.04 2.88
CA TYR A 121 14.71 0.31 1.64
C TYR A 121 14.90 -1.21 1.79
N VAL A 122 15.86 -1.64 2.62
CA VAL A 122 16.09 -3.06 2.94
C VAL A 122 14.93 -3.62 3.77
N ARG A 123 14.49 -2.87 4.77
CA ARG A 123 13.29 -3.21 5.56
C ARG A 123 12.06 -3.32 4.68
N TRP A 124 11.87 -2.34 3.81
CA TRP A 124 10.75 -2.29 2.89
C TRP A 124 10.74 -3.51 1.97
N VAL A 125 11.88 -3.87 1.36
CA VAL A 125 11.95 -4.98 0.40
C VAL A 125 11.78 -6.34 1.09
N ASN A 126 12.29 -6.50 2.31
CA ASN A 126 12.05 -7.71 3.11
C ASN A 126 10.56 -7.90 3.38
N ARG A 127 9.86 -6.82 3.75
CA ARG A 127 8.41 -6.86 3.94
C ARG A 127 7.65 -7.09 2.63
N ALA A 128 8.07 -6.47 1.53
CA ALA A 128 7.47 -6.66 0.21
C ALA A 128 7.59 -8.12 -0.25
N GLN A 129 8.74 -8.78 -0.05
CA GLN A 129 8.93 -10.19 -0.40
C GLN A 129 8.00 -11.11 0.40
N ILE A 130 7.79 -10.84 1.70
CA ILE A 130 6.84 -11.60 2.53
C ILE A 130 5.39 -11.39 2.07
N LEU A 131 5.03 -10.17 1.69
CA LEU A 131 3.69 -9.88 1.17
C LEU A 131 3.46 -10.53 -0.20
N ALA A 132 4.48 -10.53 -1.05
CA ALA A 132 4.45 -11.16 -2.36
C ALA A 132 4.34 -12.68 -2.26
N SER A 133 5.08 -13.34 -1.35
CA SER A 133 5.00 -14.79 -1.18
C SER A 133 3.61 -15.28 -0.72
N ALA A 134 2.81 -14.39 -0.13
CA ALA A 134 1.42 -14.69 0.23
C ALA A 134 0.44 -14.66 -0.95
N VAL A 135 0.89 -14.22 -2.14
CA VAL A 135 0.10 -14.08 -3.37
C VAL A 135 0.76 -14.89 -4.51
N PRO A 136 0.04 -15.82 -5.16
CA PRO A 136 0.55 -16.46 -6.36
C PRO A 136 0.64 -15.43 -7.50
N ASP A 137 1.87 -15.14 -7.94
CA ASP A 137 2.22 -14.26 -9.06
C ASP A 137 3.25 -14.95 -9.95
N THR A 138 2.77 -15.88 -10.77
CA THR A 138 3.62 -16.72 -11.64
C THR A 138 4.18 -15.96 -12.83
N ASP A 139 3.47 -14.92 -13.28
CA ASP A 139 3.81 -14.14 -14.47
C ASP A 139 4.58 -12.85 -14.15
N GLY A 140 4.86 -12.57 -12.87
CA GLY A 140 5.55 -11.36 -12.42
C GLY A 140 4.79 -10.06 -12.67
N MET A 141 3.49 -10.12 -12.98
CA MET A 141 2.70 -8.92 -13.34
C MET A 141 2.54 -7.94 -12.18
N LEU A 142 2.58 -8.44 -10.93
CA LEU A 142 2.47 -7.56 -9.76
C LEU A 142 3.75 -6.78 -9.49
N ILE A 143 4.91 -7.27 -9.97
CA ILE A 143 6.21 -6.59 -9.85
C ILE A 143 6.16 -5.25 -10.57
N GLU A 144 5.62 -5.22 -11.80
CA GLU A 144 5.49 -4.00 -12.59
C GLU A 144 4.58 -2.96 -11.93
N GLY A 145 3.54 -3.42 -11.20
CA GLY A 145 2.70 -2.55 -10.39
C GLY A 145 3.49 -1.87 -9.27
N VAL A 146 4.23 -2.64 -8.48
CA VAL A 146 5.05 -2.10 -7.38
C VAL A 146 6.22 -1.25 -7.89
N ARG A 147 6.80 -1.60 -9.03
CA ARG A 147 7.90 -0.85 -9.64
C ARG A 147 7.51 0.57 -10.03
N LYS A 148 6.29 0.78 -10.54
CA LYS A 148 5.76 2.12 -10.86
C LYS A 148 5.63 3.02 -9.64
N ASP A 149 5.48 2.41 -8.47
CA ASP A 149 5.27 3.08 -7.19
C ASP A 149 6.56 3.25 -6.39
N LEU A 150 7.70 2.82 -6.93
CA LEU A 150 9.00 3.02 -6.30
C LEU A 150 9.43 4.50 -6.32
N PRO A 151 10.18 4.94 -5.30
CA PRO A 151 10.92 6.20 -5.34
C PRO A 151 11.78 6.31 -6.59
N ARG A 152 11.92 7.51 -7.15
CA ARG A 152 12.64 7.72 -8.42
C ARG A 152 14.13 7.36 -8.27
N SER A 153 14.71 7.64 -7.10
CA SER A 153 16.08 7.25 -6.77
C SER A 153 16.30 5.74 -6.83
N VAL A 154 15.32 4.94 -6.38
CA VAL A 154 15.40 3.47 -6.44
C VAL A 154 15.10 2.99 -7.86
N ALA A 155 14.06 3.52 -8.50
CA ALA A 155 13.63 3.10 -9.83
C ALA A 155 14.71 3.33 -10.90
N SER A 156 15.49 4.41 -10.78
CA SER A 156 16.62 4.69 -11.69
C SER A 156 17.79 3.71 -11.55
N LEU A 157 17.93 3.06 -10.38
CA LEU A 157 18.99 2.08 -10.09
C LEU A 157 18.55 0.65 -10.42
N VAL A 158 17.24 0.39 -10.47
CA VAL A 158 16.64 -0.93 -10.71
C VAL A 158 16.07 -0.96 -12.13
N THR A 159 16.96 -1.00 -13.11
CA THR A 159 16.63 -0.90 -14.55
C THR A 159 16.33 -2.24 -15.22
N GLY A 160 16.57 -3.37 -14.55
CA GLY A 160 16.34 -4.71 -15.10
C GLY A 160 14.87 -5.08 -15.32
N SER A 161 14.64 -6.20 -16.00
CA SER A 161 13.35 -6.90 -16.03
C SER A 161 13.45 -8.10 -15.09
N TYR A 162 12.46 -8.28 -14.22
CA TYR A 162 12.50 -9.30 -13.18
C TYR A 162 11.32 -10.26 -13.35
N ALA A 163 11.61 -11.53 -13.61
CA ALA A 163 10.59 -12.57 -13.75
C ALA A 163 10.08 -13.06 -12.40
N THR A 164 10.90 -12.95 -11.34
CA THR A 164 10.55 -13.41 -10.00
C THR A 164 10.66 -12.29 -8.97
N TRP A 165 9.82 -12.38 -7.93
CA TRP A 165 9.89 -11.50 -6.78
C TRP A 165 11.23 -11.57 -6.06
N THR A 166 11.87 -12.74 -6.05
CA THR A 166 13.20 -12.92 -5.46
C THR A 166 14.24 -12.08 -6.18
N ASP A 167 14.31 -12.16 -7.51
CA ASP A 167 15.29 -11.41 -8.30
C ASP A 167 15.07 -9.90 -8.17
N PHE A 168 13.82 -9.46 -8.20
CA PHE A 168 13.46 -8.05 -8.00
C PHE A 168 13.89 -7.55 -6.62
N CYS A 169 13.57 -8.31 -5.57
CA CYS A 169 13.92 -7.94 -4.20
C CYS A 169 15.43 -7.94 -3.97
N ASP A 170 16.16 -8.90 -4.54
CA ASP A 170 17.61 -8.98 -4.42
C ASP A 170 18.32 -7.84 -5.13
N ALA A 171 17.84 -7.43 -6.30
CA ALA A 171 18.37 -6.25 -6.99
C ALA A 171 18.26 -4.98 -6.14
N ILE A 172 17.16 -4.80 -5.42
CA ILE A 172 16.95 -3.66 -4.52
C ILE A 172 17.87 -3.75 -3.29
N ARG A 173 18.06 -4.94 -2.71
CA ARG A 173 18.98 -5.14 -1.56
C ARG A 173 20.43 -4.82 -1.91
N GLN A 174 20.83 -5.07 -3.15
CA GLN A 174 22.20 -4.87 -3.60
C GLN A 174 22.52 -3.40 -3.93
N ILE A 175 21.54 -2.49 -3.86
CA ILE A 175 21.78 -1.06 -4.06
C ILE A 175 22.72 -0.54 -2.98
N ARG A 176 23.83 0.08 -3.40
CA ARG A 176 24.73 0.76 -2.47
C ARG A 176 24.08 2.05 -1.97
N PRO A 177 24.11 2.33 -0.65
CA PRO A 177 23.57 3.58 -0.10
C PRO A 177 24.11 4.85 -0.77
N ASP A 178 25.39 4.87 -1.14
CA ASP A 178 26.01 6.02 -1.82
C ASP A 178 25.38 6.32 -3.18
N ASN A 179 24.98 5.28 -3.92
CA ASN A 179 24.30 5.45 -5.21
C ASN A 179 22.92 6.05 -5.02
N LEU A 180 22.27 5.74 -3.90
CA LEU A 180 20.94 6.21 -3.58
C LEU A 180 20.96 7.70 -3.22
N THR A 181 21.89 8.11 -2.36
CA THR A 181 22.10 9.53 -2.03
C THR A 181 22.44 10.33 -3.28
N ARG A 182 23.32 9.82 -4.14
CA ARG A 182 23.65 10.46 -5.42
C ARG A 182 22.45 10.58 -6.35
N ALA A 183 21.61 9.55 -6.43
CA ALA A 183 20.38 9.59 -7.23
C ALA A 183 19.41 10.65 -6.70
N GLN A 184 19.27 10.77 -5.37
CA GLN A 184 18.47 11.80 -4.72
C GLN A 184 18.97 13.21 -4.99
N GLU A 185 20.28 13.43 -4.91
CA GLU A 185 20.90 14.72 -5.24
C GLU A 185 20.70 15.08 -6.70
N SER A 186 20.88 14.11 -7.61
CA SER A 186 20.65 14.30 -9.05
C SER A 186 19.20 14.68 -9.33
N ASP A 187 18.24 14.00 -8.70
CA ASP A 187 16.82 14.29 -8.86
C ASP A 187 16.45 15.67 -8.28
N ALA A 188 17.00 16.02 -7.11
CA ALA A 188 16.80 17.34 -6.50
C ALA A 188 17.39 18.46 -7.37
N HIS A 189 18.57 18.23 -7.95
CA HIS A 189 19.20 19.17 -8.88
C HIS A 189 18.35 19.36 -10.14
N LEU A 190 17.86 18.27 -10.74
CA LEU A 190 17.00 18.34 -11.92
C LEU A 190 15.68 19.09 -11.62
N ALA A 191 15.07 18.84 -10.47
CA ALA A 191 13.88 19.56 -10.03
C ALA A 191 14.16 21.07 -9.80
N ALA A 192 15.34 21.42 -9.27
CA ALA A 192 15.75 22.81 -9.08
C ALA A 192 15.96 23.53 -10.42
N VAL A 193 16.62 22.88 -11.39
CA VAL A 193 16.81 23.41 -12.75
C VAL A 193 15.47 23.60 -13.46
N GLU A 194 14.57 22.62 -13.40
CA GLU A 194 13.23 22.71 -13.99
C GLU A 194 12.42 23.86 -13.38
N LYS A 195 12.52 24.06 -12.06
CA LYS A 195 11.88 25.17 -11.37
C LYS A 195 12.40 26.53 -11.83
N GLU A 196 13.71 26.65 -12.05
CA GLU A 196 14.31 27.90 -12.55
C GLU A 196 13.89 28.19 -13.99
N LEU A 197 13.83 27.17 -14.86
CA LEU A 197 13.37 27.32 -16.23
C LEU A 197 11.89 27.73 -16.33
N ARG A 198 11.06 27.26 -15.39
CA ARG A 198 9.64 27.62 -15.28
C ARG A 198 9.40 28.96 -14.58
N ARG A 199 10.44 29.62 -14.06
CA ARG A 199 10.29 30.92 -13.43
C ARG A 199 9.90 31.94 -14.50
N PRO A 200 8.79 32.68 -14.33
CA PRO A 200 8.43 33.76 -15.25
C PRO A 200 9.60 34.72 -15.36
N LEU A 201 10.03 35.01 -16.59
CA LEU A 201 11.05 36.03 -16.84
C LEU A 201 10.62 37.32 -16.12
N PRO A 202 11.54 37.99 -15.41
CA PRO A 202 11.22 39.29 -14.84
C PRO A 202 10.66 40.18 -15.95
N PRO A 203 9.65 41.03 -15.67
CA PRO A 203 9.17 41.98 -16.66
C PRO A 203 10.39 42.71 -17.21
N ARG A 204 10.55 42.69 -18.54
CA ARG A 204 11.63 43.40 -19.24
C ARG A 204 11.55 44.88 -18.83
N SER A 205 12.23 45.27 -17.76
CA SER A 205 12.35 46.66 -17.37
C SER A 205 13.19 47.32 -18.45
N SER A 206 12.54 48.17 -19.24
CA SER A 206 13.14 49.10 -20.20
C SER A 206 14.23 48.49 -21.09
N SER A 207 13.83 47.97 -22.25
CA SER A 207 14.78 47.77 -23.36
C SER A 207 15.60 49.07 -23.53
N PRO A 208 16.94 49.03 -23.63
CA PRO A 208 17.77 50.24 -23.78
C PRO A 208 17.44 51.04 -25.05
N THR A 209 16.75 50.42 -26.01
CA THR A 209 16.21 51.06 -27.21
C THR A 209 14.86 51.75 -27.00
N THR A 210 14.24 51.67 -25.81
CA THR A 210 12.92 52.30 -25.56
C THR A 210 12.99 53.81 -25.74
N THR A 211 14.06 54.45 -25.23
CA THR A 211 14.29 55.90 -25.40
C THR A 211 14.52 56.27 -26.86
N ILE A 212 15.34 55.49 -27.58
CA ILE A 212 15.64 55.71 -29.00
C ILE A 212 14.37 55.53 -29.85
N ARG A 213 13.57 54.50 -29.57
CA ARG A 213 12.30 54.22 -30.26
C ARG A 213 11.29 55.35 -30.05
N ARG A 214 11.20 55.85 -28.81
CA ARG A 214 10.32 56.98 -28.46
C ARG A 214 10.78 58.31 -29.07
N MET A 215 12.09 58.47 -29.29
CA MET A 215 12.65 59.64 -29.98
C MET A 215 12.39 59.56 -31.48
N MET A 216 12.51 58.38 -32.10
CA MET A 216 12.18 58.18 -33.53
C MET A 216 10.68 58.33 -33.82
N ASP A 217 9.80 57.88 -32.92
CA ASP A 217 8.34 58.08 -33.04
C ASP A 217 7.91 59.55 -32.90
N ARG A 218 8.74 60.40 -32.30
CA ARG A 218 8.48 61.85 -32.15
C ARG A 218 9.03 62.72 -33.27
N THR A 219 9.88 62.16 -34.13
CA THR A 219 10.30 62.80 -35.37
C THR A 219 9.38 62.36 -36.51
N SER A 220 8.14 62.83 -36.53
CA SER A 220 7.31 62.73 -37.72
C SER A 220 7.75 63.81 -38.72
N LEU A 221 8.43 63.41 -39.80
CA LEU A 221 8.45 64.21 -41.02
C LEU A 221 7.05 64.16 -41.60
N SER A 222 6.46 65.34 -41.75
CA SER A 222 5.15 65.59 -42.35
C SER A 222 5.04 64.94 -43.73
N THR A 223 4.30 63.85 -43.83
CA THR A 223 3.85 63.29 -45.11
C THR A 223 2.40 63.69 -45.34
N PRO A 224 2.05 64.31 -46.49
CA PRO A 224 0.67 64.71 -46.76
C PRO A 224 -0.22 63.47 -46.96
N ARG A 225 -1.43 63.54 -46.42
CA ARG A 225 -2.51 62.56 -46.64
C ARG A 225 -2.86 62.50 -48.13
N SER A 226 -2.60 61.36 -48.76
CA SER A 226 -3.23 60.99 -50.03
C SER A 226 -4.60 60.37 -49.76
N LEU A 227 -5.64 61.02 -50.29
CA LEU A 227 -6.98 60.46 -50.46
C LEU A 227 -7.00 59.68 -51.77
N PHE A 228 -6.90 58.36 -51.74
CA PHE A 228 -7.38 57.55 -52.87
C PHE A 228 -7.93 56.20 -52.40
N ASN A 229 -9.18 55.98 -52.79
CA ASN A 229 -10.00 54.77 -52.71
C ASN A 229 -9.28 53.52 -53.24
N ALA A 230 -9.46 52.39 -52.56
CA ALA A 230 -9.75 51.10 -53.20
C ALA A 230 -10.28 50.08 -52.17
N ILE A 231 -11.52 49.64 -52.36
CA ILE A 231 -12.09 48.36 -51.92
C ILE A 231 -12.65 47.72 -53.22
N PRO A 232 -12.81 46.39 -53.38
CA PRO A 232 -12.20 45.21 -52.75
C PRO A 232 -11.63 44.22 -53.80
N PHE A 233 -10.88 43.20 -53.37
CA PHE A 233 -11.17 41.83 -53.85
C PHE A 233 -10.78 40.77 -52.83
N ALA A 234 -11.64 39.76 -52.77
CA ALA A 234 -11.71 38.71 -51.77
C ALA A 234 -10.70 37.57 -52.00
N ALA A 235 -10.27 36.92 -50.91
CA ALA A 235 -10.01 35.49 -50.88
C ALA A 235 -10.18 34.97 -49.44
N GLN A 236 -11.04 33.98 -49.30
CA GLN A 236 -11.56 33.40 -48.07
C GLN A 236 -10.55 32.43 -47.41
N VAL A 237 -10.60 32.32 -46.08
CA VAL A 237 -10.15 31.15 -45.33
C VAL A 237 -11.33 30.68 -44.45
N PRO A 238 -11.71 29.39 -44.46
CA PRO A 238 -12.89 28.91 -43.74
C PRO A 238 -12.55 28.29 -42.38
N THR A 239 -13.29 28.70 -41.36
CA THR A 239 -13.62 27.94 -40.14
C THR A 239 -14.88 28.60 -39.59
N GLN A 240 -16.00 27.95 -39.26
CA GLN A 240 -16.16 26.71 -38.52
C GLN A 240 -17.63 26.23 -38.56
N ILE A 241 -17.80 24.92 -38.30
CA ILE A 241 -18.91 24.25 -37.59
C ILE A 241 -20.31 24.29 -38.20
N GLY A 242 -20.86 23.08 -38.40
CA GLY A 242 -22.31 22.86 -38.35
C GLY A 242 -22.81 21.80 -39.31
N ASN A 243 -22.42 20.54 -39.14
CA ASN A 243 -23.15 19.43 -39.77
C ASN A 243 -23.68 18.48 -38.70
N THR A 244 -24.93 18.74 -38.34
CA THR A 244 -25.97 17.73 -38.10
C THR A 244 -25.86 16.59 -39.09
N PHE A 245 -25.50 15.41 -38.62
CA PHE A 245 -25.85 14.16 -39.27
C PHE A 245 -26.67 13.31 -38.32
N GLN A 246 -27.96 13.26 -38.63
CA GLN A 246 -28.86 12.21 -38.23
C GLN A 246 -28.26 10.86 -38.65
N GLY A 247 -28.13 9.95 -37.69
CA GLY A 247 -27.69 8.58 -37.90
C GLY A 247 -28.48 7.65 -37.00
N ARG A 248 -29.58 7.14 -37.56
CA ARG A 248 -30.46 6.05 -37.11
C ARG A 248 -29.97 5.19 -35.94
N ILE A 249 -30.84 5.11 -34.94
CA ILE A 249 -31.05 3.93 -34.09
C ILE A 249 -31.46 2.75 -35.00
N PRO A 250 -30.88 1.56 -34.77
CA PRO A 250 -31.73 0.38 -34.59
C PRO A 250 -31.34 -0.41 -33.33
N GLN A 251 -32.24 -0.47 -32.36
CA GLN A 251 -32.40 -1.65 -31.49
C GLN A 251 -33.37 -2.64 -32.21
N PRO A 252 -33.62 -3.85 -31.68
CA PRO A 252 -32.71 -4.96 -31.40
C PRO A 252 -33.17 -6.24 -32.13
N ALA A 253 -32.27 -7.17 -32.43
CA ALA A 253 -32.67 -8.51 -32.85
C ALA A 253 -32.97 -9.37 -31.61
N THR A 254 -34.26 -9.51 -31.31
CA THR A 254 -34.82 -10.46 -30.35
C THR A 254 -34.55 -11.89 -30.81
N GLN A 255 -33.59 -12.60 -30.20
CA GLN A 255 -33.55 -14.06 -30.29
C GLN A 255 -34.26 -14.66 -29.08
N ARG A 256 -35.45 -15.21 -29.36
CA ARG A 256 -36.23 -16.08 -28.47
C ARG A 256 -35.44 -17.37 -28.18
N GLY A 257 -34.86 -17.47 -26.99
CA GLY A 257 -34.46 -18.75 -26.39
C GLY A 257 -35.58 -19.26 -25.48
N ARG A 258 -36.23 -20.33 -25.91
CA ARG A 258 -37.37 -21.03 -25.30
C ARG A 258 -36.95 -21.69 -23.96
N PRO A 259 -37.73 -21.56 -22.86
CA PRO A 259 -37.57 -22.45 -21.72
C PRO A 259 -38.26 -23.78 -22.00
N SER A 260 -37.52 -24.89 -21.91
CA SER A 260 -38.08 -26.23 -21.86
C SER A 260 -38.14 -26.66 -20.40
N ASN A 261 -39.33 -26.61 -19.82
CA ASN A 261 -39.70 -27.44 -18.68
C ASN A 261 -40.12 -28.82 -19.22
N ALA A 262 -39.71 -29.89 -18.54
CA ALA A 262 -40.51 -31.07 -18.16
C ALA A 262 -39.70 -32.38 -18.15
N GLU A 263 -39.64 -32.96 -16.95
CA GLU A 263 -39.98 -34.36 -16.64
C GLU A 263 -39.15 -35.49 -17.26
N ARG A 264 -38.26 -36.09 -16.45
CA ARG A 264 -38.48 -37.39 -15.79
C ARG A 264 -37.39 -37.69 -14.76
#